data_AF-A0A965M846-F1
#
_entry.id   AF-A0A965M846-F1
#
_cell.length_a   1.000
_cell.length_b   1.000
_cell.length_c   1.000
_cell.angle_alpha   90.00
_cell.angle_beta   90.00
_cell.angle_gamma   90.00
#
_symmetry.space_group_name_H-M   'P 1'
#
loop_
_entity.id
_entity.type
_entity.pdbx_description
1 polymer ?
#
loop_
_entity_poly.entity_id
_entity_poly.type
_entity_poly.pdbx_seq_one_letter_code
_entity_poly.pdbx_strand_id
1 'polypeptide(L)' 'MMTRKDYVETANILAESRESLLSLGLEGEQIFENLVSDFITMFQNDNERFIVSKFADACWEN' A
#
# COMPACT_ATOMS: atom_id res chain seq x y z
N MET A 1 -10.60 14.27 1.35
CA MET A 1 -9.87 13.63 2.45
C MET A 1 -10.47 12.28 2.77
N MET A 2 -9.82 11.23 2.26
CA MET A 2 -10.05 9.85 2.67
C MET A 2 -9.86 9.70 4.17
N THR A 3 -10.54 8.73 4.75
CA THR A 3 -10.50 8.45 6.18
C THR A 3 -9.46 7.40 6.48
N ARG A 4 -9.12 7.26 7.77
CA ARG A 4 -8.29 6.15 8.25
C ARG A 4 -8.83 4.79 7.81
N LYS A 5 -10.15 4.62 7.74
CA LYS A 5 -10.78 3.36 7.32
C LYS A 5 -10.46 3.06 5.86
N ASP A 6 -10.50 4.06 5.00
CA ASP A 6 -10.22 3.90 3.57
C ASP A 6 -8.75 3.54 3.31
N TYR A 7 -7.82 4.10 4.10
CA TYR A 7 -6.41 3.72 4.04
C TYR A 7 -6.18 2.27 4.47
N VAL A 8 -6.83 1.83 5.56
CA VAL A 8 -6.74 0.45 6.04
C VAL A 8 -7.34 -0.52 5.01
N GLU A 9 -8.49 -0.20 4.45
CA GLU A 9 -9.12 -1.05 3.42
C GLU A 9 -8.25 -1.17 2.18
N THR A 10 -7.66 -0.06 1.72
CA THR A 10 -6.72 -0.08 0.58
C THR A 10 -5.50 -0.95 0.88
N ALA A 11 -4.93 -0.85 2.09
CA ALA A 11 -3.80 -1.68 2.49
C ALA A 11 -4.14 -3.16 2.50
N ASN A 12 -5.34 -3.53 3.00
CA ASN A 12 -5.81 -4.91 2.99
C ASN A 12 -5.95 -5.46 1.56
N ILE A 13 -6.56 -4.68 0.65
CA ILE A 13 -6.71 -5.06 -0.77
C ILE A 13 -5.34 -5.27 -1.42
N LEU A 14 -4.37 -4.40 -1.15
CA LEU A 14 -3.01 -4.56 -1.65
C LEU A 14 -2.36 -5.83 -1.07
N ALA A 15 -2.46 -6.04 0.24
CA ALA A 15 -1.90 -7.22 0.91
C ALA A 15 -2.46 -8.55 0.35
N GLU A 16 -3.76 -8.60 0.02
CA GLU A 16 -4.38 -9.77 -0.64
C GLU A 16 -3.75 -10.09 -2.01
N SER A 17 -3.28 -9.07 -2.73
CA SER A 17 -2.62 -9.24 -4.03
C SER A 17 -1.11 -9.54 -3.92
N ARG A 18 -0.51 -9.33 -2.74
CA ARG A 18 0.94 -9.41 -2.51
C ARG A 18 1.51 -10.76 -2.90
N GLU A 19 0.96 -11.86 -2.37
CA GLU A 19 1.51 -13.21 -2.65
C GLU A 19 1.47 -13.55 -4.15
N SER A 20 0.39 -13.16 -4.83
CA SER A 20 0.25 -13.37 -6.27
C SER A 20 1.30 -12.59 -7.05
N LEU A 21 1.58 -11.35 -6.66
CA LEU A 21 2.61 -10.52 -7.29
C LEU A 21 4.02 -11.06 -6.97
N LEU A 22 4.33 -11.36 -5.72
CA LEU A 22 5.63 -11.90 -5.32
C LEU A 22 5.94 -13.25 -5.99
N SER A 23 4.92 -14.03 -6.35
CA SER A 23 5.10 -15.28 -7.11
C SER A 23 5.73 -15.08 -8.50
N LEU A 24 5.71 -13.86 -9.03
CA LEU A 24 6.35 -13.47 -10.30
C LEU A 24 7.86 -13.19 -10.13
N GLY A 25 8.40 -13.28 -8.91
CA GLY A 25 9.80 -12.98 -8.59
C GLY A 25 10.07 -11.48 -8.46
N LEU A 26 11.31 -11.08 -8.75
CA LEU A 26 11.79 -9.70 -8.54
C LEU A 26 10.95 -8.63 -9.26
N GLU A 27 10.43 -8.94 -10.45
CA GLU A 27 9.57 -8.00 -11.19
C GLU A 27 8.24 -7.77 -10.45
N GLY A 28 7.66 -8.82 -9.87
CA GLY A 28 6.41 -8.73 -9.11
C GLY A 28 6.58 -7.99 -7.79
N GLU A 29 7.71 -8.19 -7.11
CA GLU A 29 8.09 -7.41 -5.93
C GLU A 29 8.19 -5.91 -6.27
N GLN A 30 8.86 -5.58 -7.37
CA GLN A 30 8.98 -4.19 -7.81
C GLN A 30 7.62 -3.57 -8.18
N ILE A 31 6.72 -4.34 -8.81
CA ILE A 31 5.36 -3.90 -9.11
C ILE A 31 4.60 -3.59 -7.82
N PHE A 32 4.70 -4.46 -6.82
CA PHE A 32 4.03 -4.27 -5.54
C PHE A 32 4.58 -3.04 -4.79
N GLU A 33 5.90 -2.88 -4.73
CA GLU A 33 6.55 -1.68 -4.17
C GLU A 33 6.04 -0.39 -4.83
N ASN A 34 5.98 -0.37 -6.16
CA ASN A 34 5.51 0.79 -6.92
C ASN A 34 4.05 1.11 -6.60
N LEU A 35 3.18 0.10 -6.54
CA LEU A 35 1.77 0.29 -6.15
C LEU A 35 1.64 0.91 -4.76
N VAL A 36 2.37 0.37 -3.76
CA VAL A 36 2.35 0.90 -2.39
C VAL A 36 2.83 2.36 -2.38
N SER A 37 3.91 2.68 -3.10
CA SER A 37 4.46 4.04 -3.23
C SER A 37 3.49 5.02 -3.90
N ASP A 38 2.78 4.59 -4.94
CA ASP A 38 1.81 5.42 -5.65
C ASP A 38 0.62 5.79 -4.75
N PHE A 39 0.10 4.82 -3.99
CA PHE A 39 -0.96 5.08 -3.01
C PHE A 39 -0.51 5.96 -1.86
N ILE A 40 0.72 5.78 -1.35
CA ILE A 40 1.33 6.68 -0.35
C ILE A 40 1.33 8.12 -0.86
N THR A 41 1.80 8.33 -2.09
CA THR A 41 1.86 9.66 -2.71
C THR A 41 0.46 10.27 -2.82
N MET A 42 -0.52 9.48 -3.27
CA MET A 42 -1.91 9.91 -3.35
C MET A 42 -2.48 10.31 -1.97
N PHE A 43 -2.19 9.53 -0.92
CA PHE A 43 -2.71 9.78 0.43
C PHE A 43 -2.03 10.95 1.13
N GLN A 44 -0.73 11.13 0.95
CA GLN A 44 -0.01 12.30 1.46
C GLN A 44 -0.53 13.61 0.86
N ASN A 45 -0.84 13.59 -0.44
CA ASN A 45 -1.39 14.76 -1.13
C ASN A 45 -2.83 15.09 -0.68
N ASP A 46 -3.60 14.09 -0.25
CA ASP A 46 -4.97 14.27 0.23
C ASP A 46 -5.04 14.59 1.75
N ASN A 47 -4.06 14.16 2.55
CA ASN A 47 -4.05 14.29 4.00
C ASN A 47 -2.64 14.41 4.60
N GLU A 48 -2.28 15.61 5.10
CA GLU A 48 -0.99 15.86 5.76
C GLU A 48 -0.75 15.02 7.03
N ARG A 49 -1.81 14.47 7.65
CA ARG A 49 -1.72 13.60 8.84
C ARG A 49 -1.60 12.13 8.48
N PHE A 50 -1.54 11.79 7.20
CA PHE A 50 -1.33 10.41 6.76
C PHE A 50 0.01 9.88 7.28
N ILE A 51 -0.01 8.67 7.85
CA ILE A 51 1.18 8.04 8.43
C ILE A 51 1.70 7.00 7.46
N VAL A 52 2.69 7.39 6.67
CA VAL A 52 3.29 6.57 5.59
C VAL A 52 3.73 5.20 6.08
N SER A 53 4.51 5.15 7.16
CA SER A 53 5.05 3.89 7.68
C SER A 53 3.94 2.90 8.01
N LYS A 54 2.90 3.33 8.74
CA LYS A 54 1.79 2.45 9.12
C LYS A 54 1.03 1.87 7.93
N PHE A 55 0.90 2.63 6.84
CA PHE A 55 0.26 2.12 5.63
C PHE A 55 1.18 1.14 4.90
N ALA A 56 2.46 1.47 4.73
CA ALA A 56 3.44 0.57 4.14
C ALA A 56 3.51 -0.75 4.92
N ASP A 57 3.69 -0.68 6.24
CA ASP A 57 3.72 -1.84 7.13
C ASP A 57 2.44 -2.67 6.96
N ALA A 58 1.26 -2.05 6.91
CA ALA A 58 0.00 -2.77 6.68
C ALA A 58 -0.09 -3.45 5.31
N CYS A 59 0.54 -2.93 4.27
CA CYS A 59 0.62 -3.60 2.96
C CYS A 59 1.58 -4.79 2.99
N TRP A 60 2.66 -4.72 3.78
CA TRP A 60 3.73 -5.72 3.82
C TRP A 60 3.61 -6.77 4.92
N GLU A 61 2.85 -6.51 5.99
CA GLU A 61 2.77 -7.38 7.17
C GLU A 61 1.41 -8.08 7.35
N ASN A 62 0.36 -7.63 6.67
CA ASN A 62 -0.95 -8.31 6.68
C ASN A 62 -0.95 -9.62 5.88
#